data_AF-A0A174R3M2-F1
#
_entry.id   AF-A0A174R3M2-F1
#
_cell.length_a   1.000
_cell.length_b   1.000
_cell.length_c   1.000
_cell.angle_alpha   90.00
_cell.angle_beta   90.00
_cell.angle_gamma   90.00
#
_symmetry.space_group_name_H-M   'P 1'
#
loop_
_entity.id
_entity.type
_entity.pdbx_description
1 polymer ?
#
loop_
_entity_poly.entity_id
_entity_poly.type
_entity_poly.pdbx_seq_one_letter_code
_entity_poly.pdbx_strand_id
1 'polypeptide(L)'
;MYNETDLAAAIRRLAIGAVECGKPSALCYGTVLSAAPLRVQVDEKLVLGSAQLALSSLVSNFSVEMQVQHETDEAEGHRHAYEGKKEFTVLMGLAPGEKVALLRAQGGQQYYILDRVR
;
A
#
# COMPACT_ATOMS: atom_id res chain seq x y z
N MET A 1 -47.11 18.92 7.66
CA MET A 1 -47.51 17.76 6.85
C MET A 1 -46.30 17.41 6.01
N TYR A 2 -45.67 16.26 6.25
CA TYR A 2 -44.51 15.85 5.45
C TYR A 2 -44.96 15.70 4.00
N ASN A 3 -44.29 16.40 3.08
CA ASN A 3 -44.60 16.32 1.65
C ASN A 3 -43.75 15.21 0.98
N GLU A 4 -44.08 14.82 -0.25
CA GLU A 4 -43.34 13.79 -1.00
C GLU A 4 -41.84 14.06 -1.09
N THR A 5 -41.46 15.35 -1.16
CA THR A 5 -40.06 15.77 -1.21
C THR A 5 -39.29 15.51 0.09
N ASP A 6 -39.93 15.66 1.26
CA ASP A 6 -39.32 15.35 2.55
C ASP A 6 -39.10 13.84 2.73
N LEU A 7 -40.06 13.03 2.26
CA LEU A 7 -39.91 11.57 2.27
C LEU A 7 -38.78 11.12 1.34
N ALA A 8 -38.70 11.67 0.13
CA ALA A 8 -37.62 11.39 -0.81
C ALA A 8 -36.24 11.85 -0.28
N ALA A 9 -36.18 12.93 0.49
CA ALA A 9 -34.96 13.38 1.16
C ALA A 9 -34.55 12.43 2.31
N ALA A 10 -35.51 11.96 3.09
CA ALA A 10 -35.27 10.98 4.16
C ALA A 10 -34.76 9.63 3.60
N ILE A 11 -35.38 9.12 2.53
CA ILE A 11 -34.94 7.87 1.88
C ILE A 11 -33.51 8.01 1.32
N ARG A 12 -33.19 9.14 0.67
CA ARG A 12 -31.82 9.42 0.21
C ARG A 12 -30.82 9.43 1.35
N ARG A 13 -31.14 10.09 2.47
CA ARG A 13 -30.28 10.10 3.66
C ARG A 13 -30.08 8.70 4.23
N LEU A 14 -31.13 7.89 4.33
CA LEU A 14 -31.03 6.51 4.81
C LEU A 14 -30.20 5.64 3.86
N ALA A 15 -30.37 5.80 2.55
CA ALA A 15 -29.59 5.07 1.55
C ALA A 15 -28.08 5.41 1.62
N ILE A 16 -27.75 6.71 1.71
CA ILE A 16 -26.36 7.16 1.88
C ILE A 16 -25.80 6.66 3.21
N GLY A 17 -26.54 6.82 4.30
CA GLY A 17 -26.12 6.36 5.63
C GLY A 17 -25.91 4.84 5.70
N ALA A 18 -26.71 4.04 4.99
CA ALA A 18 -26.52 2.60 4.90
C ALA A 18 -25.22 2.23 4.16
N VAL A 19 -24.88 2.95 3.09
CA VAL A 19 -23.63 2.77 2.34
C VAL A 19 -22.42 3.18 3.19
N GLU A 20 -22.50 4.31 3.88
CA GLU A 20 -21.44 4.79 4.77
C GLU A 20 -21.22 3.86 5.97
N CYS A 21 -22.30 3.37 6.60
CA CYS A 21 -22.23 2.35 7.66
C CYS A 21 -21.59 1.04 7.17
N GLY A 22 -21.81 0.68 5.90
CA GLY A 22 -21.21 -0.49 5.28
C GLY A 22 -19.68 -0.43 5.18
N LYS A 23 -19.07 0.77 5.28
CA LYS A 23 -17.63 1.03 5.15
C LYS A 23 -17.03 0.19 4.00
N PRO A 24 -17.50 0.38 2.76
CA PRO A 24 -17.12 -0.47 1.63
C PRO A 24 -15.61 -0.44 1.40
N SER A 25 -14.97 0.69 1.68
CA SER A 25 -13.53 0.78 1.84
C SER A 25 -13.20 1.88 2.84
N ALA A 26 -12.05 1.76 3.51
CA ALA A 26 -11.57 2.75 4.46
C ALA A 26 -10.06 2.85 4.39
N LEU A 27 -9.53 4.07 4.45
CA LEU A 27 -8.11 4.30 4.69
C LEU A 27 -7.81 4.04 6.16
N CYS A 28 -6.85 3.17 6.41
CA CYS A 28 -6.39 2.75 7.73
C CYS A 28 -4.87 2.95 7.82
N TYR A 29 -4.35 2.99 9.04
CA TYR A 29 -2.92 3.03 9.30
C TYR A 29 -2.52 1.85 10.15
N GLY A 30 -1.33 1.31 9.93
CA GLY A 30 -0.83 0.19 10.70
C GLY A 30 0.67 0.23 10.89
N THR A 31 1.17 -0.63 11.77
CA THR A 31 2.59 -0.82 12.06
C THR A 31 3.00 -2.24 11.67
N VAL A 32 4.10 -2.37 10.95
CA VAL A 32 4.66 -3.67 10.55
C VAL A 32 5.27 -4.34 11.78
N LEU A 33 4.83 -5.55 12.10
CA LEU A 33 5.35 -6.35 13.21
C LEU A 33 6.48 -7.28 12.76
N SER A 34 6.35 -7.87 11.57
CA SER A 34 7.34 -8.77 10.99
C SER A 34 7.28 -8.74 9.46
N ALA A 35 8.41 -8.95 8.79
CA ALA A 35 8.51 -8.96 7.32
C ALA A 35 8.33 -10.36 6.70
N ALA A 36 8.77 -11.41 7.39
CA ALA A 36 8.69 -12.80 6.93
C ALA A 36 8.34 -13.75 8.10
N PRO A 37 7.09 -14.23 8.23
CA PRO A 37 5.93 -13.85 7.42
C PRO A 37 5.49 -12.40 7.68
N LEU A 38 4.89 -11.76 6.68
CA LEU A 38 4.43 -10.38 6.80
C LEU A 38 3.26 -10.28 7.79
N ARG A 39 3.41 -9.42 8.80
CA ARG A 39 2.37 -9.11 9.78
C ARG A 39 2.26 -7.61 9.99
N VAL A 40 1.04 -7.08 9.92
CA VAL A 40 0.77 -5.65 10.12
C VAL A 40 -0.34 -5.48 11.15
N GLN A 41 -0.09 -4.69 12.18
CA GLN A 41 -1.07 -4.33 13.18
C GLN A 41 -1.77 -3.03 12.76
N VAL A 42 -3.10 -3.07 12.57
CA VAL A 42 -3.90 -1.90 12.18
C VAL A 42 -4.60 -1.25 13.37
N ASP A 43 -4.89 -2.03 14.41
CA ASP A 43 -5.51 -1.57 15.66
C ASP A 43 -5.03 -2.46 16.82
N GLU A 44 -5.36 -2.14 18.07
CA GLU A 44 -4.91 -2.87 19.27
C GLU A 44 -5.20 -4.38 19.20
N LYS A 45 -6.31 -4.76 18.56
CA LYS A 45 -6.77 -6.16 18.44
C LYS A 45 -6.67 -6.73 17.04
N LEU A 46 -6.34 -5.92 16.03
CA LEU A 46 -6.38 -6.32 14.63
C LEU A 46 -4.96 -6.46 14.07
N VAL A 47 -4.51 -7.72 13.94
CA VAL A 47 -3.26 -8.09 13.30
C VAL A 47 -3.56 -8.84 12.01
N LEU A 48 -3.11 -8.28 10.89
CA LEU A 48 -3.24 -8.84 9.56
C LEU A 48 -2.04 -9.71 9.23
N GLY A 49 -2.29 -10.89 8.66
CA GLY A 49 -1.23 -11.76 8.10
C GLY A 49 -1.14 -11.65 6.58
N SER A 50 -0.10 -12.23 5.98
CA SER A 50 0.14 -12.17 4.52
C SER A 50 -1.08 -12.50 3.65
N ALA A 51 -1.92 -13.45 4.05
CA ALA A 51 -3.10 -13.86 3.28
C ALA A 51 -4.20 -12.77 3.18
N GLN A 52 -4.17 -11.77 4.07
CA GLN A 52 -5.11 -10.65 4.13
C GLN A 52 -4.51 -9.37 3.54
N LEU A 53 -3.25 -9.41 3.10
CA LEU A 53 -2.48 -8.24 2.68
C LEU A 53 -2.13 -8.37 1.20
N ALA A 54 -2.58 -7.39 0.41
CA ALA A 54 -2.10 -7.15 -0.93
C ALA A 54 -1.14 -5.95 -0.92
N LEU A 55 -0.01 -6.06 -1.61
CA LEU A 55 1.07 -5.06 -1.59
C LEU A 55 1.07 -4.23 -2.87
N SER A 56 1.32 -2.93 -2.75
CA SER A 56 1.71 -2.10 -3.89
C SER A 56 3.18 -2.34 -4.26
N SER A 57 3.57 -1.89 -5.45
CA SER A 57 4.98 -1.88 -5.88
C SER A 57 5.86 -0.96 -5.01
N LEU A 58 5.27 -0.03 -4.26
CA LEU A 58 6.00 0.89 -3.37
C LEU A 58 6.43 0.23 -2.05
N VAL A 59 5.89 -0.95 -1.74
CA VAL A 59 6.17 -1.68 -0.49
C VAL A 59 6.58 -3.14 -0.74
N SER A 60 7.00 -3.45 -1.96
CA SER A 60 7.45 -4.77 -2.37
C SER A 60 8.71 -4.69 -3.24
N ASN A 61 9.57 -5.70 -3.15
CA ASN A 61 10.74 -5.76 -4.02
C ASN A 61 10.31 -6.09 -5.45
N PHE A 62 10.89 -5.40 -6.44
CA PHE A 62 10.65 -5.68 -7.85
C PHE A 62 11.92 -5.49 -8.66
N SER A 63 12.04 -6.22 -9.78
CA SER A 63 13.15 -6.08 -10.72
C SER A 63 12.76 -5.14 -11.86
N VAL A 64 13.70 -4.31 -12.30
CA VAL A 64 13.57 -3.43 -13.45
C VAL A 64 14.76 -3.59 -14.37
N GLU A 65 14.52 -3.59 -15.68
CA GLU A 65 15.58 -3.43 -16.68
C GLU A 65 15.78 -1.95 -16.96
N MET A 66 17.00 -1.45 -16.81
CA MET A 66 17.36 -0.06 -17.07
C MET A 66 18.50 0.02 -18.09
N GLN A 67 18.42 1.00 -18.99
CA GLN A 67 19.55 1.38 -19.84
C GLN A 67 20.48 2.27 -19.00
N VAL A 68 21.74 1.88 -18.88
CA VAL A 68 22.74 2.58 -18.09
C VAL A 68 23.80 3.20 -18.99
N GLN A 69 24.26 4.39 -18.62
CA GLN A 69 25.43 5.06 -19.19
C GLN A 69 26.21 5.73 -18.07
N HIS A 70 27.14 4.98 -17.47
CA HIS A 70 28.02 5.44 -16.40
C HIS A 70 29.48 5.14 -16.74
N GLU A 71 30.39 5.77 -16.02
CA GLU A 71 31.80 5.41 -16.00
C GLU A 71 32.20 5.03 -14.57
N THR A 72 33.15 4.12 -14.43
CA THR A 72 33.74 3.82 -13.12
C THR A 72 34.55 5.01 -12.61
N ASP A 73 34.79 5.03 -11.29
CA ASP A 73 35.81 5.90 -10.73
C ASP A 73 37.18 5.60 -11.36
N GLU A 74 38.05 6.61 -11.34
CA GLU A 74 39.38 6.53 -11.91
C GLU A 74 40.25 5.62 -11.05
N ALA A 75 40.65 4.49 -11.63
CA ALA A 75 41.61 3.57 -11.05
C ALA A 75 42.76 3.41 -12.05
N GLU A 76 43.99 3.57 -11.58
CA GLU A 76 45.20 3.41 -12.42
C GLU A 76 45.18 4.28 -13.70
N GLY A 77 44.66 5.52 -13.59
CA GLY A 77 44.72 6.53 -14.66
C GLY A 77 43.75 6.32 -15.83
N HIS A 78 42.76 5.42 -15.70
CA HIS A 78 41.70 5.26 -16.69
C HIS A 78 40.35 4.92 -16.04
N ARG A 79 39.28 5.11 -16.82
CA ARG A 79 37.89 4.80 -16.46
C ARG A 79 37.31 3.79 -17.42
N HIS A 80 36.39 2.96 -16.94
CA HIS A 80 35.66 2.01 -17.77
C HIS A 80 34.22 2.45 -17.94
N ALA A 81 33.72 2.36 -19.17
CA ALA A 81 32.31 2.55 -19.46
C ALA A 81 31.47 1.39 -18.90
N TYR A 82 30.49 1.72 -18.08
CA TYR A 82 29.44 0.85 -17.59
C TYR A 82 28.14 1.19 -18.32
N GLU A 83 27.94 0.53 -19.45
CA GLU A 83 26.85 0.82 -20.38
C GLU A 83 25.98 -0.39 -20.69
N GLY A 84 24.78 -0.12 -21.20
CA GLY A 84 23.85 -1.14 -21.72
C GLY A 84 22.68 -1.41 -20.80
N LYS A 85 21.88 -2.41 -21.17
CA LYS A 85 20.74 -2.88 -20.39
C LYS A 85 21.20 -3.71 -19.21
N LYS A 86 20.75 -3.36 -18.01
CA LYS A 86 21.07 -4.05 -16.76
C LYS A 86 19.79 -4.27 -15.97
N GLU A 87 19.68 -5.44 -15.35
CA GLU A 87 18.62 -5.72 -14.39
C GLU A 87 19.03 -5.20 -13.00
N PHE A 88 18.15 -4.43 -12.38
CA PHE A 88 18.29 -3.94 -11.01
C PHE A 88 17.13 -4.43 -10.18
N THR A 89 17.42 -4.91 -8.97
CA THR A 89 16.38 -5.17 -7.96
C THR A 89 16.20 -3.91 -7.12
N VAL A 90 15.00 -3.36 -7.17
CA VAL A 90 14.57 -2.26 -6.31
C VAL A 90 14.08 -2.85 -4.99
N LEU A 91 14.78 -2.54 -3.90
CA LEU A 91 14.50 -3.08 -2.57
C LEU A 91 13.54 -2.15 -1.81
N MET A 92 12.25 -2.44 -1.89
CA MET A 92 11.17 -1.66 -1.26
C MET A 92 10.34 -2.48 -0.26
N GLY A 93 10.76 -3.71 0.06
CA GLY A 93 10.10 -4.56 1.05
C GLY A 93 10.00 -3.91 2.44
N LEU A 94 8.94 -4.26 3.16
CA LEU A 94 8.65 -3.72 4.48
C LEU A 94 9.57 -4.29 5.57
N ALA A 95 9.87 -3.47 6.57
CA ALA A 95 10.66 -3.84 7.76
C ALA A 95 9.84 -3.68 9.06
N PRO A 96 10.17 -4.42 10.13
CA PRO A 96 9.52 -4.24 11.44
C PRO A 96 9.63 -2.80 11.96
N GLY A 97 8.54 -2.29 12.51
CA GLY A 97 8.42 -0.92 13.05
C GLY A 97 7.99 0.13 12.03
N GLU A 98 7.95 -0.18 10.73
CA GLU A 98 7.48 0.76 9.72
C GLU A 98 5.97 1.02 9.85
N LYS A 99 5.57 2.28 9.68
CA LYS A 99 4.17 2.68 9.61
C LYS A 99 3.70 2.67 8.16
N VAL A 100 2.52 2.13 7.90
CA VAL A 100 1.96 1.98 6.55
C VAL A 100 0.52 2.45 6.47
N ALA A 101 0.14 2.96 5.30
CA ALA A 101 -1.24 3.28 4.95
C ALA A 101 -1.86 2.10 4.20
N LEU A 102 -3.05 1.69 4.62
CA LEU A 102 -3.78 0.57 4.02
C LEU A 102 -5.16 0.99 3.57
N LEU A 103 -5.63 0.45 2.46
CA LEU A 103 -7.03 0.52 2.04
C LEU A 103 -7.73 -0.80 2.37
N ARG A 104 -8.76 -0.77 3.21
CA ARG A 104 -9.62 -1.93 3.45
C ARG A 104 -10.49 -2.20 2.23
N ALA A 105 -10.51 -3.43 1.73
CA ALA A 105 -11.41 -3.85 0.65
C ALA A 105 -12.84 -4.12 1.16
N GLN A 106 -13.80 -4.03 0.24
CA GLN A 106 -15.21 -4.32 0.53
C GLN A 106 -15.39 -5.78 0.96
N GLY A 107 -16.19 -6.01 2.01
CA GLY A 107 -16.30 -7.31 2.65
C GLY A 107 -15.28 -7.56 3.78
N GLY A 108 -14.34 -6.65 4.01
CA GLY A 108 -13.55 -6.53 5.24
C GLY A 108 -12.43 -7.56 5.44
N GLN A 109 -12.25 -8.49 4.51
CA GLN A 109 -11.30 -9.61 4.64
C GLN A 109 -9.91 -9.33 4.06
N GLN A 110 -9.77 -8.28 3.25
CA GLN A 110 -8.53 -7.95 2.53
C GLN A 110 -8.15 -6.48 2.72
N TYR A 111 -6.86 -6.21 2.75
CA TYR A 111 -6.27 -4.88 2.90
C TYR A 111 -5.16 -4.69 1.87
N TYR A 112 -5.19 -3.56 1.17
CA TYR A 112 -4.16 -3.18 0.21
C TYR A 112 -3.21 -2.16 0.84
N ILE A 113 -1.93 -2.48 0.97
CA ILE A 113 -0.91 -1.55 1.47
C ILE A 113 -0.52 -0.61 0.34
N LEU A 114 -0.77 0.68 0.54
CA LEU A 114 -0.52 1.73 -0.44
C LEU A 114 0.95 2.17 -0.41
N ASP A 115 1.41 2.63 0.75
CA ASP A 115 2.76 3.16 0.95
C ASP A 115 3.11 3.19 2.46
N ARG A 116 4.37 3.50 2.77
CA ARG A 116 4.85 3.86 4.10
C ARG A 116 4.43 5.30 4.44
N VAL A 117 4.15 5.55 5.71
CA VAL A 117 3.84 6.88 6.24
C VAL A 117 5.02 7.38 7.06
N ARG A 118 5.51 8.57 6.72
CA ARG A 118 6.63 9.24 7.41
C ARG A 118 6.13 10.23 8.45
#